data_AF-A0A0L0HM46-F1
#
_entry.id   AF-A0A0L0HM46-F1
#
_cell.length_a   1.000
_cell.length_b   1.000
_cell.length_c   1.000
_cell.angle_alpha   90.00
_cell.angle_beta   90.00
_cell.angle_gamma   90.00
#
_symmetry.space_group_name_H-M   'P 1'
#
loop_
_entity.id
_entity.type
_entity.pdbx_description
1 polymer ?
#
loop_
_entity_poly.entity_id
_entity_poly.type
_entity_poly.pdbx_seq_one_letter_code
_entity_poly.pdbx_strand_id
1 'polypeptide(L)'
;MGAKSSKSKRQPTSDVPKEGSKPATDAPNFVQTPPEKHLSADPDTPLKKSLKIWCKTSEQARTHRLGDLVDLYDEIIKRGVVYRASLRCDDDPTTAVDRLESSGQSIIEKFLTPGGSRDLTPLLGADGQSTVTLSSVDGFDEVLNRVVWAFVEGVRGCDVASNGQ
;
A
#
# COMPACT_ATOMS: atom_id res chain seq x y z
N MET A 1 -50.46 -50.70 -12.18
CA MET A 1 -49.93 -52.06 -11.86
C MET A 1 -48.55 -52.11 -12.50
N GLY A 2 -47.41 -52.27 -11.84
CA GLY A 2 -47.09 -52.89 -10.55
C GLY A 2 -46.04 -53.97 -10.82
N ALA A 3 -44.75 -53.67 -10.65
CA ALA A 3 -43.70 -54.67 -10.38
C ALA A 3 -42.45 -53.98 -9.81
N LYS A 4 -42.14 -54.29 -8.56
CA LYS A 4 -40.88 -53.97 -7.85
C LYS A 4 -39.93 -55.16 -8.00
N SER A 5 -38.63 -54.90 -8.08
CA SER A 5 -37.50 -55.65 -7.46
C SER A 5 -36.18 -55.20 -8.09
N SER A 6 -34.98 -55.26 -7.49
CA SER A 6 -34.48 -55.16 -6.11
C SER A 6 -32.94 -55.22 -6.24
N LYS A 7 -32.26 -54.13 -5.85
CA LYS A 7 -30.97 -54.07 -5.12
C LYS A 7 -29.73 -54.85 -5.64
N SER A 8 -28.66 -54.13 -6.01
CA SER A 8 -27.32 -54.33 -5.38
C SER A 8 -26.31 -53.20 -5.65
N LYS A 9 -25.93 -52.54 -4.55
CA LYS A 9 -24.62 -51.99 -4.13
C LYS A 9 -23.55 -51.71 -5.20
N ARG A 10 -23.14 -50.43 -5.28
CA ARG A 10 -21.75 -49.92 -5.18
C ARG A 10 -21.79 -48.43 -4.84
N GLN A 11 -21.34 -48.06 -3.64
CA GLN A 11 -20.67 -46.77 -3.38
C GLN A 11 -19.17 -46.99 -3.69
N PRO A 12 -18.29 -45.98 -3.75
CA PRO A 12 -18.48 -44.54 -3.57
C PRO A 12 -17.82 -43.71 -4.72
N THR A 13 -18.06 -42.40 -4.77
CA THR A 13 -17.02 -41.36 -4.86
C THR A 13 -17.72 -40.00 -4.93
N SER A 14 -17.53 -39.27 -3.85
CA SER A 14 -17.79 -37.85 -3.71
C SER A 14 -16.76 -37.09 -4.53
N ASP A 15 -17.13 -36.65 -5.73
CA ASP A 15 -16.42 -35.61 -6.45
C ASP A 15 -17.27 -34.34 -6.42
N VAL A 16 -17.27 -33.71 -5.24
CA VAL A 16 -17.38 -32.26 -5.17
C VAL A 16 -16.11 -31.76 -5.84
N PRO A 17 -16.17 -30.95 -6.91
CA PRO A 17 -15.01 -30.17 -7.28
C PRO A 17 -14.79 -29.18 -6.15
N LYS A 18 -13.95 -29.57 -5.17
CA LYS A 18 -13.16 -28.60 -4.41
C LYS A 18 -12.24 -27.97 -5.44
N GLU A 19 -12.75 -26.98 -6.15
CA GLU A 19 -11.91 -25.99 -6.77
C GLU A 19 -11.26 -25.27 -5.60
N GLY A 20 -10.12 -25.81 -5.18
CA GLY A 20 -9.28 -25.23 -4.16
C GLY A 20 -9.00 -23.82 -4.61
N SER A 21 -9.52 -22.85 -3.87
CA SER A 21 -9.12 -21.46 -3.96
C SER A 21 -7.60 -21.44 -4.01
N LYS A 22 -7.04 -21.22 -5.20
CA LYS A 22 -5.65 -20.79 -5.29
C LYS A 22 -5.57 -19.56 -4.39
N PRO A 23 -4.74 -19.54 -3.32
CA PRO A 23 -4.45 -18.28 -2.69
C PRO A 23 -3.88 -17.40 -3.80
N ALA A 24 -4.43 -16.20 -3.99
CA ALA A 24 -3.95 -15.27 -5.00
C ALA A 24 -2.45 -15.07 -4.79
N THR A 25 -1.65 -15.77 -5.60
CA THR A 25 -0.19 -15.81 -5.49
C THR A 25 0.40 -14.67 -6.30
N ASP A 26 -0.23 -13.50 -6.28
CA ASP A 26 0.25 -12.29 -6.96
C ASP A 26 0.91 -11.37 -5.92
N ALA A 27 1.77 -11.93 -5.09
CA ALA A 27 2.72 -11.12 -4.35
C ALA A 27 3.68 -10.48 -5.36
N PRO A 28 4.03 -9.18 -5.21
CA PRO A 28 4.99 -8.55 -6.08
C PRO A 28 6.31 -9.33 -6.04
N ASN A 29 6.95 -9.50 -7.19
CA ASN A 29 8.23 -10.19 -7.25
C ASN A 29 9.34 -9.28 -6.69
N PHE A 30 9.51 -9.31 -5.37
CA PHE A 30 10.52 -8.54 -4.66
C PHE A 30 11.95 -9.09 -4.85
N VAL A 31 12.09 -10.33 -5.34
CA VAL A 31 13.40 -10.95 -5.63
C VAL A 31 14.01 -10.33 -6.90
N GLN A 32 13.21 -10.11 -7.93
CA GLN A 32 13.68 -9.54 -9.20
C GLN A 32 13.69 -8.01 -9.19
N THR A 33 12.74 -7.40 -8.48
CA THR A 33 12.60 -5.94 -8.41
C THR A 33 12.56 -5.51 -6.95
N PRO A 34 13.54 -4.73 -6.47
CA PRO A 34 13.61 -4.33 -5.07
C PRO A 34 12.32 -3.61 -4.61
N PRO A 35 11.91 -3.76 -3.34
CA PRO A 35 10.66 -3.16 -2.83
C PRO A 35 10.55 -1.64 -3.10
N GLU A 36 11.65 -0.92 -2.99
CA GLU A 36 11.72 0.54 -3.23
C GLU A 36 11.39 0.88 -4.68
N LYS A 37 11.70 0.00 -5.63
CA LYS A 37 11.35 0.17 -7.05
C LYS A 37 9.85 -0.04 -7.30
N HIS A 38 9.21 -0.96 -6.58
CA HIS A 38 7.75 -1.08 -6.62
C HIS A 38 7.07 0.14 -5.98
N LEU A 39 7.64 0.65 -4.88
CA LEU A 39 7.12 1.82 -4.18
C LEU A 39 7.26 3.11 -5.00
N SER A 40 8.40 3.31 -5.67
CA SER A 40 8.67 4.51 -6.48
C SER A 40 8.09 4.47 -7.90
N ALA A 41 7.48 3.35 -8.31
CA ALA A 41 6.88 3.23 -9.64
C ALA A 41 5.66 4.13 -9.82
N ASP A 42 5.45 4.62 -11.05
CA ASP A 42 4.30 5.45 -11.38
C ASP A 42 2.98 4.74 -11.04
N PRO A 43 1.96 5.46 -10.51
CA PRO A 43 0.66 4.92 -10.10
C PRO A 43 -0.04 4.04 -11.14
N ASP A 44 0.16 4.35 -12.42
CA ASP A 44 -0.51 3.68 -13.53
C ASP A 44 0.21 2.43 -14.05
N THR A 45 1.44 2.20 -13.59
CA THR A 45 2.22 1.03 -14.01
C THR A 45 1.61 -0.26 -13.45
N PRO A 46 1.71 -1.38 -14.20
CA PRO A 46 1.34 -2.69 -13.67
C PRO A 46 2.06 -3.01 -12.35
N LEU A 47 3.33 -2.58 -12.23
CA LEU A 47 4.17 -2.78 -11.05
C LEU A 47 3.57 -2.17 -9.78
N LYS A 48 3.20 -0.89 -9.84
CA LYS A 48 2.55 -0.19 -8.71
C LYS A 48 1.15 -0.73 -8.43
N LYS A 49 0.40 -1.12 -9.46
CA LYS A 49 -0.92 -1.73 -9.33
C LYS A 49 -0.87 -3.08 -8.62
N SER A 50 0.06 -3.97 -9.00
CA SER A 50 0.26 -5.24 -8.32
C SER A 50 0.62 -5.04 -6.85
N LEU A 51 1.50 -4.07 -6.55
CA LEU A 51 1.84 -3.74 -5.16
C LEU A 51 0.60 -3.33 -4.35
N LYS A 52 -0.22 -2.40 -4.88
CA LYS A 52 -1.44 -1.95 -4.20
C LYS A 52 -2.46 -3.07 -3.99
N ILE A 53 -2.58 -3.99 -4.95
CA ILE A 53 -3.47 -5.15 -4.82
C ILE A 53 -2.96 -6.04 -3.68
N TRP A 54 -1.67 -6.39 -3.69
CA TRP A 54 -1.08 -7.22 -2.65
C TRP A 54 -1.19 -6.61 -1.25
N CYS A 55 -0.92 -5.31 -1.10
CA CYS A 55 -1.10 -4.62 0.18
C CYS A 55 -2.53 -4.70 0.73
N LYS A 56 -3.54 -4.86 -0.14
CA LYS A 56 -4.95 -5.03 0.25
C LYS A 56 -5.30 -6.48 0.55
N THR A 57 -4.78 -7.42 -0.22
CA THR A 57 -5.19 -8.83 -0.15
C THR A 57 -4.36 -9.65 0.84
N SER A 58 -3.06 -9.38 0.99
CA SER A 58 -2.17 -10.07 1.93
C SER A 58 -2.43 -9.63 3.37
N GLU A 59 -2.64 -10.60 4.26
CA GLU A 59 -2.75 -10.34 5.69
C GLU A 59 -1.45 -9.82 6.29
N GLN A 60 -0.31 -10.40 5.87
CA GLN A 60 1.02 -9.95 6.30
C GLN A 60 1.24 -8.48 5.92
N ALA A 61 0.93 -8.11 4.69
CA ALA A 61 1.06 -6.72 4.23
C ALA A 61 0.15 -5.75 5.00
N ARG A 62 -1.06 -6.18 5.37
CA ARG A 62 -1.97 -5.39 6.23
C ARG A 62 -1.44 -5.26 7.65
N THR A 63 -0.91 -6.34 8.24
CA THR A 63 -0.29 -6.33 9.58
C THR A 63 0.89 -5.36 9.65
N HIS A 64 1.73 -5.35 8.61
CA HIS A 64 2.84 -4.39 8.48
C HIS A 64 2.43 -3.03 7.92
N ARG A 65 1.12 -2.80 7.69
CA ARG A 65 0.55 -1.54 7.21
C ARG A 65 1.19 -1.00 5.93
N LEU A 66 1.64 -1.90 5.06
CA LEU A 66 2.33 -1.55 3.83
C LEU A 66 1.45 -0.74 2.87
N GLY A 67 0.13 -0.97 2.89
CA GLY A 67 -0.82 -0.16 2.12
C GLY A 67 -0.87 1.30 2.56
N ASP A 68 -0.78 1.57 3.87
CA ASP A 68 -0.75 2.94 4.39
C ASP A 68 0.55 3.66 4.02
N LEU A 69 1.68 2.96 4.08
CA LEU A 69 2.98 3.48 3.66
C LEU A 69 3.00 3.82 2.16
N VAL A 70 2.40 2.97 1.32
CA VAL A 70 2.26 3.22 -0.12
C VAL A 70 1.40 4.46 -0.39
N ASP A 71 0.26 4.60 0.31
CA ASP A 71 -0.62 5.75 0.13
C ASP A 71 0.05 7.05 0.60
N LEU A 72 0.76 7.03 1.74
CA LEU A 72 1.53 8.18 2.23
C LEU A 72 2.60 8.60 1.21
N TYR A 73 3.38 7.64 0.71
CA TYR A 73 4.38 7.91 -0.32
C TYR A 73 3.75 8.58 -1.55
N ASP A 74 2.65 8.03 -2.05
CA ASP A 74 1.96 8.55 -3.24
C ASP A 74 1.39 9.96 -3.01
N GLU A 75 0.85 10.26 -1.83
CA GLU A 75 0.32 11.58 -1.52
C GLU A 75 1.42 12.64 -1.44
N ILE A 76 2.59 12.31 -0.88
CA ILE A 76 3.75 13.22 -0.85
C ILE A 76 4.25 13.50 -2.28
N ILE A 77 4.40 12.47 -3.12
CA ILE A 77 4.81 12.64 -4.51
C ILE A 77 3.78 13.48 -5.29
N LYS A 78 2.49 13.18 -5.12
CA LYS A 78 1.39 13.91 -5.75
C LYS A 78 1.39 15.39 -5.35
N ARG A 79 1.65 15.70 -4.08
CA ARG A 79 1.77 17.09 -3.59
C ARG A 79 2.79 17.88 -4.40
N GLY A 80 4.00 17.34 -4.59
CA GLY A 80 5.03 17.99 -5.40
C GLY A 80 4.68 18.11 -6.88
N VAL A 81 3.99 17.12 -7.46
CA VAL A 81 3.50 17.17 -8.85
C VAL A 81 2.44 18.25 -9.03
N VAL A 82 1.46 18.35 -8.13
CA VAL A 82 0.39 19.35 -8.19
C VAL A 82 0.95 20.76 -8.08
N TYR A 83 1.88 21.01 -7.15
CA TYR A 83 2.54 22.32 -7.03
C TYR A 83 3.28 22.72 -8.31
N ARG A 84 4.10 21.81 -8.86
CA ARG A 84 4.81 22.08 -10.13
C ARG A 84 3.87 22.28 -11.32
N ALA A 85 2.69 21.65 -11.31
CA ALA A 85 1.66 21.88 -12.33
C ALA A 85 1.02 23.27 -12.16
N SER A 86 0.68 23.68 -10.94
CA SER A 86 0.15 25.02 -10.64
C SER A 86 1.09 26.13 -11.13
N LEU A 87 2.39 26.00 -10.88
CA LEU A 87 3.39 26.97 -11.36
C LEU A 87 3.48 27.08 -12.89
N ARG A 88 3.03 26.07 -13.64
CA ARG A 88 3.04 26.09 -15.12
C ARG A 88 1.77 26.65 -15.74
N CYS A 89 0.69 26.75 -14.96
CA CYS A 89 -0.62 27.22 -15.42
C CYS A 89 -0.86 28.70 -15.11
N ASP A 90 0.21 29.46 -14.81
CA ASP A 90 0.15 30.86 -14.36
C ASP A 90 -0.76 31.09 -13.14
N ASP A 91 -0.94 30.07 -12.28
CA ASP A 91 -1.50 30.32 -10.94
C ASP A 91 -0.58 31.33 -10.23
N ASP A 92 -1.17 32.28 -9.51
CA ASP A 92 -0.40 33.19 -8.66
C ASP A 92 0.47 32.37 -7.68
N PRO A 93 1.77 32.71 -7.50
CA PRO A 93 2.68 31.94 -6.66
C PRO A 93 2.18 31.72 -5.23
N THR A 94 1.44 32.67 -4.65
CA THR A 94 0.86 32.52 -3.33
C THR A 94 -0.22 31.44 -3.33
N THR A 95 -1.07 31.42 -4.35
CA THR A 95 -2.10 30.36 -4.50
C THR A 95 -1.46 28.96 -4.65
N ALA A 96 -0.34 28.87 -5.38
CA ALA A 96 0.38 27.61 -5.51
C ALA A 96 0.97 27.14 -4.17
N VAL A 97 1.55 28.05 -3.38
CA VAL A 97 2.09 27.76 -2.04
C VAL A 97 0.97 27.40 -1.07
N ASP A 98 -0.16 28.12 -1.04
CA ASP A 98 -1.30 27.81 -0.16
C ASP A 98 -1.84 26.40 -0.41
N ARG A 99 -1.92 25.97 -1.68
CA ARG A 99 -2.30 24.59 -2.04
C ARG A 99 -1.26 23.57 -1.60
N LEU A 100 0.03 23.90 -1.72
CA LEU A 100 1.14 23.04 -1.27
C LEU A 100 1.09 22.84 0.25
N GLU A 101 0.86 23.91 1.00
CA GLU A 101 0.71 23.88 2.46
C GLU A 101 -0.54 23.11 2.88
N SER A 102 -1.70 23.41 2.27
CA SER A 102 -2.97 22.73 2.55
C SER A 102 -2.87 21.22 2.28
N SER A 103 -2.24 20.83 1.17
CA SER A 103 -2.01 19.42 0.86
C SER A 103 -1.06 18.77 1.86
N GLY A 104 -0.02 19.48 2.31
CA GLY A 104 0.91 18.96 3.31
C GLY A 104 0.23 18.78 4.68
N GLN A 105 -0.59 19.75 5.08
CA GLN A 105 -1.37 19.67 6.31
C GLN A 105 -2.34 18.48 6.28
N SER A 106 -3.01 18.25 5.15
CA SER A 106 -3.89 17.08 4.98
C SER A 106 -3.13 15.75 5.12
N ILE A 107 -1.89 15.66 4.60
CA ILE A 107 -1.03 14.48 4.76
C ILE A 107 -0.68 14.27 6.24
N ILE A 108 -0.33 15.34 6.97
CA ILE A 108 -0.02 15.27 8.40
C ILE A 108 -1.23 14.78 9.20
N GLU A 109 -2.41 15.36 8.97
CA GLU A 109 -3.64 14.98 9.68
C GLU A 109 -4.02 13.52 9.44
N LYS A 110 -3.82 13.05 8.21
CA LYS A 110 -4.21 11.71 7.80
C LYS A 110 -3.24 10.63 8.30
N PHE A 111 -1.94 10.88 8.24
CA PHE A 111 -0.93 9.84 8.45
C PHE A 111 0.06 10.10 9.58
N LEU A 112 0.27 11.36 9.99
CA LEU A 112 1.34 11.73 10.92
C LEU A 112 0.79 12.41 12.19
N THR A 113 -0.48 12.14 12.51
CA THR A 113 -1.15 12.62 13.73
C THR A 113 -1.27 11.46 14.71
N PRO A 114 -0.63 11.54 15.89
CA PRO A 114 -0.69 10.50 16.90
C PRO A 114 -2.12 10.12 17.29
N GLY A 115 -2.43 8.83 17.29
CA GLY A 115 -3.76 8.30 17.63
C GLY A 115 -4.81 8.44 16.52
N GLY A 116 -4.44 8.97 15.35
CA GLY A 116 -5.28 8.97 14.15
C GLY A 116 -5.53 7.55 13.60
N SER A 117 -6.60 7.38 12.82
CA SER A 117 -7.00 6.07 12.29
C SER A 117 -5.99 5.43 11.32
N ARG A 118 -5.14 6.25 10.70
CA ARG A 118 -4.02 5.81 9.84
C ARG A 118 -2.68 6.33 10.36
N ASP A 119 -2.56 6.59 11.66
CA ASP A 119 -1.35 7.11 12.30
C ASP A 119 -0.12 6.23 12.07
N LEU A 120 0.83 6.68 11.27
CA LEU A 120 2.10 6.03 10.95
C LEU A 120 3.26 6.55 11.82
N THR A 121 3.03 7.48 12.75
CA THR A 121 4.08 8.02 13.63
C THR A 121 4.85 6.93 14.39
N PRO A 122 4.25 5.81 14.87
CA PRO A 122 5.01 4.77 15.57
C PRO A 122 5.95 3.98 14.64
N LEU A 123 5.64 3.91 13.34
CA LEU A 123 6.46 3.19 12.36
C LEU A 123 7.58 4.06 11.80
N LEU A 124 7.32 5.36 11.68
CA LEU A 124 8.25 6.30 11.08
C LEU A 124 9.13 6.99 12.13
N GLY A 125 8.72 7.03 13.39
CA GLY A 125 9.41 7.77 14.45
C GLY A 125 9.45 9.28 14.19
N ALA A 126 8.50 9.79 13.42
CA ALA A 126 8.40 11.19 12.99
C ALA A 126 6.96 11.65 13.19
N ASP A 127 6.77 12.76 13.88
CA ASP A 127 5.50 13.48 13.86
C ASP A 127 5.52 14.55 12.76
N GLY A 128 4.39 14.75 12.10
CA GLY A 128 4.35 15.63 10.93
C GLY A 128 4.60 17.10 11.25
N GLN A 129 4.47 17.50 12.51
CA GLN A 129 4.56 18.90 12.94
C GLN A 129 6.01 19.38 13.16
N SER A 130 6.90 18.50 13.65
CA SER A 130 8.30 18.89 13.88
C SER A 130 9.24 18.51 12.74
N THR A 131 8.82 17.59 11.86
CA THR A 131 9.69 16.96 10.85
C THR A 131 9.47 17.49 9.43
N VAL A 132 8.50 18.39 9.21
CA VAL A 132 8.06 18.79 7.86
C VAL A 132 8.04 20.30 7.66
N THR A 133 8.49 20.76 6.49
CA THR A 133 8.32 22.14 6.04
C THR A 133 7.19 22.24 5.00
N LEU A 134 6.01 22.69 5.41
CA LEU A 134 4.80 22.71 4.57
C LEU A 134 4.87 23.63 3.34
N SER A 135 5.70 24.66 3.38
CA SER A 135 5.91 25.60 2.27
C SER A 135 6.95 25.12 1.25
N SER A 136 7.57 23.96 1.47
CA SER A 136 8.60 23.39 0.60
C SER A 136 8.15 22.11 -0.07
N VAL A 137 8.50 21.94 -1.35
CA VAL A 137 8.28 20.68 -2.08
C VAL A 137 9.06 19.53 -1.44
N ASP A 138 10.27 19.81 -1.00
CA ASP A 138 11.20 18.85 -0.39
C ASP A 138 10.99 18.75 1.14
N GLY A 139 9.99 19.46 1.67
CA GLY A 139 9.70 19.50 3.10
C GLY A 139 9.31 18.17 3.71
N PHE A 140 9.07 17.12 2.90
CA PHE A 140 8.75 15.76 3.34
C PHE A 140 9.90 14.76 3.08
N ASP A 141 11.08 15.19 2.64
CA ASP A 141 12.16 14.27 2.25
C ASP A 141 12.59 13.31 3.37
N GLU A 142 12.68 13.81 4.61
CA GLU A 142 12.97 12.95 5.76
C GLU A 142 11.87 11.90 5.98
N VAL A 143 10.61 12.31 5.86
CA VAL A 143 9.46 11.40 5.96
C VAL A 143 9.49 10.38 4.83
N LEU A 144 9.79 10.78 3.59
CA LEU A 144 9.93 9.87 2.45
C LEU A 144 11.01 8.83 2.69
N ASN A 145 12.19 9.23 3.17
CA ASN A 145 13.27 8.31 3.50
C ASN A 145 12.85 7.29 4.56
N ARG A 146 12.14 7.74 5.61
CA ARG A 146 11.59 6.87 6.66
C ARG A 146 10.51 5.92 6.12
N VAL A 147 9.65 6.39 5.21
CA VAL A 147 8.61 5.56 4.56
C VAL A 147 9.24 4.47 3.71
N VAL A 148 10.26 4.79 2.90
CA VAL A 148 10.98 3.81 2.09
C VAL A 148 11.61 2.75 2.99
N TRP A 149 12.31 3.17 4.05
CA TRP A 149 12.93 2.25 5.00
C TRP A 149 11.89 1.34 5.68
N ALA A 150 10.83 1.91 6.26
CA ALA A 150 9.79 1.16 6.94
C ALA A 150 9.07 0.18 6.00
N PHE A 151 8.85 0.57 4.74
CA PHE A 151 8.24 -0.28 3.73
C PHE A 151 9.11 -1.50 3.42
N VAL A 152 10.41 -1.30 3.22
CA VAL A 152 11.38 -2.38 2.93
C VAL A 152 11.48 -3.36 4.10
N GLU A 153 11.57 -2.84 5.32
CA GLU A 153 11.59 -3.64 6.54
C GLU A 153 10.30 -4.46 6.70
N GLY A 154 9.15 -3.85 6.43
CA GLY A 154 7.87 -4.55 6.48
C GLY A 154 7.71 -5.62 5.40
N VAL A 155 8.20 -5.39 4.17
CA VAL A 155 8.26 -6.42 3.12
C VAL A 155 9.14 -7.58 3.56
N ARG A 156 10.33 -7.32 4.13
CA ARG A 156 11.20 -8.36 4.67
C ARG A 156 10.53 -9.16 5.79
N GLY A 157 9.74 -8.50 6.63
CA GLY A 157 8.93 -9.16 7.66
C GLY A 157 7.87 -10.11 7.09
N CYS A 158 7.29 -9.78 5.93
CA CYS A 158 6.33 -10.65 5.24
C CYS A 158 6.96 -11.93 4.68
N ASP A 159 8.19 -11.85 4.18
CA ASP A 159 8.93 -13.01 3.64
C ASP A 159 9.31 -14.00 4.74
N VAL A 160 9.72 -13.51 5.91
CA VAL A 160 10.06 -14.36 7.06
C VAL A 160 8.83 -15.10 7.60
N ALA A 161 7.66 -14.47 7.60
CA ALA A 161 6.40 -15.11 8.00
C ALA A 161 5.96 -16.22 7.03
N SER A 162 6.41 -16.20 5.78
CA SER A 162 6.02 -17.17 4.75
C SER A 162 6.85 -18.46 4.76
N ASN A 163 8.06 -18.44 5.34
CA ASN A 163 8.98 -19.59 5.43
C ASN A 163 8.99 -20.26 6.82
N GLY A 164 8.11 -19.85 7.73
CA GLY A 164 8.07 -20.29 9.13
C GLY A 164 6.99 -21.33 9.46
N GLN A 165 6.38 -21.99 8.48
CA GLN A 165 5.39 -23.07 8.69
C GLN A 165 5.91 -24.44 8.26
#